data_AF-A0A516RLV7-F1
#
_entry.id   AF-A0A516RLV7-F1
#
_cell.length_a   1.000
_cell.length_b   1.000
_cell.length_c   1.000
_cell.angle_alpha   90.00
_cell.angle_beta   90.00
_cell.angle_gamma   90.00
#
_symmetry.space_group_name_H-M   'P 1'
#
loop_
_entity.id
_entity.type
_entity.pdbx_description
1 polymer ?
#
loop_
_entity_poly.entity_id
_entity_poly.type
_entity_poly.pdbx_seq_one_letter_code
_entity_poly.pdbx_strand_id
1 'polypeptide(L)'
;MQLISKGARRISVTGRAARRIAQNRARRFAAKGKGNRNRYLPSPISKAGLFTRWKYRCCYCDGPAEQIDHVTPVSKGGRDTLSNVVPACTPCNQSKGALSLSDWAASF
;
A
#
# COMPACT_ATOMS: atom_id res chain seq x y z
N MET A 1 -0.21 1.73 39.68
CA MET A 1 -1.34 0.81 39.42
C MET A 1 -1.28 0.40 37.95
N GLN A 2 -0.98 -0.88 37.67
CA GLN A 2 -0.66 -1.38 36.33
C GLN A 2 -1.84 -2.19 35.76
N LEU A 3 -2.06 -2.02 34.44
CA LEU A 3 -2.59 -3.01 33.47
C LEU A 3 -4.11 -3.21 33.35
N ILE A 4 -4.68 -2.65 32.27
CA ILE A 4 -5.94 -3.10 31.66
C ILE A 4 -5.63 -4.24 30.67
N SER A 5 -6.05 -5.44 31.02
CA SER A 5 -5.94 -6.67 30.25
C SER A 5 -7.06 -6.77 29.19
N LYS A 6 -6.73 -6.57 27.91
CA LYS A 6 -7.58 -6.99 26.78
C LYS A 6 -7.06 -8.30 26.20
N GLY A 7 -7.32 -9.40 26.90
CA GLY A 7 -7.01 -10.75 26.44
C GLY A 7 -7.92 -11.15 25.28
N ALA A 8 -7.42 -11.11 24.05
CA ALA A 8 -8.05 -11.81 22.94
C ALA A 8 -7.97 -13.32 23.22
N ARG A 9 -9.10 -13.96 23.55
CA ARG A 9 -9.14 -15.42 23.75
C ARG A 9 -8.68 -16.11 22.46
N ARG A 10 -7.52 -16.76 22.52
CA ARG A 10 -6.99 -17.62 21.45
C ARG A 10 -7.85 -18.88 21.42
N ILE A 11 -8.83 -18.95 20.52
CA ILE A 11 -9.59 -20.18 20.28
C ILE A 11 -8.66 -21.14 19.54
N SER A 12 -8.20 -22.20 20.20
CA SER A 12 -7.44 -23.28 19.61
C SER A 12 -8.36 -24.17 18.75
N VAL A 13 -8.57 -23.76 17.51
CA VAL A 13 -9.22 -24.62 16.51
C VAL A 13 -8.28 -25.77 16.16
N THR A 14 -8.65 -27.01 16.49
CA THR A 14 -7.91 -28.23 16.10
C THR A 14 -8.70 -29.02 15.05
N GLY A 15 -8.03 -29.93 14.34
CA GLY A 15 -8.66 -30.83 13.37
C GLY A 15 -9.22 -30.15 12.11
N ARG A 16 -10.40 -30.62 11.64
CA ARG A 16 -11.00 -30.21 10.35
C ARG A 16 -11.24 -28.69 10.24
N ALA A 17 -11.59 -28.03 11.34
CA ALA A 17 -11.79 -26.58 11.39
C ALA A 17 -10.48 -25.80 11.14
N ALA A 18 -9.38 -26.24 11.74
CA ALA A 18 -8.04 -25.67 11.54
C ALA A 18 -7.60 -25.80 10.07
N ARG A 19 -7.83 -26.99 9.49
CA ARG A 19 -7.51 -27.27 8.08
C ARG A 19 -8.31 -26.37 7.14
N ARG A 20 -9.61 -26.15 7.42
CA ARG A 20 -10.46 -25.24 6.64
C ARG A 20 -10.01 -23.79 6.74
N ILE A 21 -9.58 -23.33 7.92
CA ILE A 21 -9.03 -21.97 8.11
C ILE A 21 -7.72 -21.80 7.35
N ALA A 22 -6.81 -22.79 7.40
CA ALA A 22 -5.56 -22.78 6.65
C ALA A 22 -5.81 -22.79 5.13
N GLN A 23 -6.72 -23.64 4.65
CA GLN A 23 -7.12 -23.68 3.24
C GLN A 23 -7.80 -22.38 2.77
N ASN A 24 -8.65 -21.78 3.59
CA ASN A 24 -9.28 -20.48 3.29
C ASN A 24 -8.24 -19.35 3.27
N ARG A 25 -7.25 -19.37 4.17
CA ARG A 25 -6.11 -18.44 4.13
C ARG A 25 -5.31 -18.62 2.83
N ALA A 26 -4.94 -19.85 2.48
CA ALA A 26 -4.21 -20.15 1.25
C ALA A 26 -4.99 -19.71 -0.01
N ARG A 27 -6.31 -19.96 -0.06
CA ARG A 27 -7.19 -19.48 -1.13
C ARG A 27 -7.25 -17.96 -1.22
N ARG A 28 -7.33 -17.24 -0.09
CA ARG A 28 -7.28 -15.77 -0.05
C ARG A 28 -5.93 -15.22 -0.54
N PHE A 29 -4.82 -15.85 -0.14
CA PHE A 29 -3.49 -15.50 -0.64
C PHE A 29 -3.36 -15.75 -2.15
N ALA A 30 -3.86 -16.88 -2.64
CA ALA A 30 -3.86 -17.20 -4.07
C ALA A 30 -4.77 -16.29 -4.90
N ALA A 31 -5.94 -15.88 -4.37
CA ALA A 31 -6.84 -14.93 -5.03
C ALA A 31 -6.24 -13.51 -5.12
N LYS A 32 -5.43 -13.10 -4.13
CA LYS A 32 -4.68 -11.83 -4.16
C LYS A 32 -3.64 -11.75 -5.29
N GLY A 33 -3.17 -12.90 -5.80
CA GLY A 33 -2.11 -13.00 -6.81
C GLY A 33 -2.58 -13.05 -8.27
N LYS A 34 -3.90 -13.06 -8.55
CA LYS A 34 -4.46 -13.18 -9.90
C LYS A 34 -5.14 -11.91 -10.41
N GLY A 35 -4.81 -10.75 -9.84
CA GLY A 35 -5.17 -9.46 -10.42
C GLY A 35 -4.14 -9.05 -11.47
N ASN A 36 -4.54 -8.27 -12.47
CA ASN A 36 -3.63 -7.59 -13.40
C ASN A 36 -2.41 -7.05 -12.62
N ARG A 37 -1.19 -7.53 -12.94
CA ARG A 37 0.05 -7.05 -12.29
C ARG A 37 0.25 -5.55 -12.46
N ASN A 38 -0.47 -4.95 -13.41
CA ASN A 38 -0.68 -3.53 -13.50
C ASN A 38 -1.89 -3.11 -12.65
N ARG A 39 -1.70 -3.00 -11.33
CA ARG A 39 -2.73 -2.54 -10.36
C ARG A 39 -3.15 -1.07 -10.60
N TYR A 40 -2.67 -0.41 -11.66
CA TYR A 40 -2.67 1.04 -11.89
C TYR A 40 -3.36 1.51 -13.20
N LEU A 41 -4.22 0.74 -13.88
CA LEU A 41 -4.91 1.20 -15.11
C LEU A 41 -6.36 1.64 -14.81
N PRO A 42 -6.84 2.83 -15.27
CA PRO A 42 -6.65 3.40 -16.60
C PRO A 42 -6.06 4.82 -16.54
N SER A 43 -4.75 4.87 -16.56
CA SER A 43 -3.96 6.02 -17.01
C SER A 43 -3.25 5.54 -18.28
N PRO A 44 -3.06 6.38 -19.33
CA PRO A 44 -2.38 5.96 -20.56
C PRO A 44 -0.92 5.51 -20.33
N ILE A 45 -0.39 5.65 -19.11
CA ILE A 45 1.00 5.39 -18.79
C ILE A 45 1.11 4.16 -17.88
N SER A 46 1.88 3.17 -18.35
CA SER A 46 2.32 2.02 -17.56
C SER A 46 3.23 2.45 -16.40
N LYS A 47 3.42 1.61 -15.37
CA LYS A 47 4.40 1.89 -14.30
C LYS A 47 5.77 2.27 -14.86
N ALA A 48 6.26 1.54 -15.88
CA ALA A 48 7.52 1.87 -16.53
C ALA A 48 7.49 3.27 -17.14
N GLY A 49 6.44 3.61 -17.89
CA GLY A 49 6.28 4.94 -18.48
C GLY A 49 6.18 6.06 -17.45
N LEU A 50 5.59 5.81 -16.27
CA LEU A 50 5.52 6.80 -15.18
C LEU A 50 6.93 7.10 -14.69
N PHE A 51 7.73 6.07 -14.41
CA PHE A 51 9.11 6.24 -13.97
C PHE A 51 9.97 6.90 -15.05
N THR A 52 9.82 6.51 -16.31
CA THR A 52 10.54 7.14 -17.42
C THR A 52 10.20 8.62 -17.56
N ARG A 53 8.91 9.00 -17.49
CA ARG A 53 8.46 10.40 -17.54
C ARG A 53 9.10 11.25 -16.45
N TRP A 54 9.25 10.70 -15.26
CA TRP A 54 9.85 11.35 -14.10
C TRP A 54 11.37 11.14 -14.01
N LYS A 55 12.02 10.59 -15.05
CA LYS A 55 13.46 10.29 -15.08
C LYS A 55 13.92 9.48 -13.86
N TYR A 56 13.07 8.58 -13.38
CA TYR A 56 13.30 7.75 -12.19
C TYR A 56 13.56 8.57 -10.91
N ARG A 57 13.04 9.81 -10.83
CA ARG A 57 13.17 10.68 -9.65
C ARG A 57 11.91 10.67 -8.80
N CYS A 58 12.13 10.78 -7.50
CA CYS A 58 11.10 10.92 -6.47
C CYS A 58 10.43 12.28 -6.62
N CYS A 59 9.10 12.30 -6.69
CA CYS A 59 8.30 13.53 -6.77
C CYS A 59 8.49 14.45 -5.56
N TYR A 60 8.94 13.91 -4.42
CA TYR A 60 9.01 14.66 -3.16
C TYR A 60 10.40 15.22 -2.84
N CYS A 61 11.48 14.54 -3.27
CA CYS A 61 12.84 14.91 -2.89
C CYS A 61 13.86 14.83 -4.03
N ASP A 62 13.42 14.56 -5.26
CA ASP A 62 14.26 14.37 -6.45
C ASP A 62 15.30 13.23 -6.41
N GLY A 63 15.38 12.49 -5.30
CA GLY A 63 16.20 11.28 -5.16
C GLY A 63 15.69 10.10 -6.01
N PRO A 64 16.35 8.94 -5.98
CA PRO A 64 15.94 7.79 -6.78
C PRO A 64 14.56 7.26 -6.38
N ALA A 65 13.63 7.15 -7.34
CA ALA A 65 12.32 6.56 -7.10
C ALA A 65 12.34 5.04 -7.25
N GLU A 66 11.58 4.36 -6.40
CA GLU A 66 11.52 2.89 -6.34
C GLU A 66 10.07 2.40 -6.33
N GLN A 67 9.16 3.23 -5.85
CA GLN A 67 7.78 2.89 -5.56
C GLN A 67 6.83 3.90 -6.21
N ILE A 68 5.55 3.52 -6.33
CA ILE A 68 4.49 4.47 -6.67
C ILE A 68 3.77 4.80 -5.36
N ASP A 69 3.55 6.09 -5.14
CA ASP A 69 2.74 6.61 -4.04
C ASP A 69 1.49 7.30 -4.58
N HIS A 70 0.43 7.27 -3.76
CA HIS A 70 -0.78 8.03 -4.02
C HIS A 70 -0.73 9.35 -3.28
N VAL A 71 -0.70 10.47 -4.01
CA VAL A 71 -0.69 11.83 -3.45
C VAL A 71 -1.82 12.01 -2.42
N THR A 72 -3.04 11.62 -2.79
CA THR A 72 -4.15 11.37 -1.88
C THR A 72 -4.19 9.89 -1.53
N PRO A 73 -4.01 9.48 -0.26
CA PRO A 73 -4.02 8.08 0.14
C PRO A 73 -5.31 7.35 -0.24
N VAL A 74 -5.21 6.06 -0.56
CA VAL A 74 -6.37 5.20 -0.85
C VAL A 74 -7.36 5.17 0.32
N SER A 75 -6.87 5.16 1.56
CA SER A 75 -7.71 5.23 2.78
C SER A 75 -8.54 6.51 2.89
N LYS A 76 -8.16 7.57 2.16
CA LYS A 76 -8.87 8.85 2.07
C LYS A 76 -9.59 9.03 0.72
N GLY A 77 -9.77 7.95 -0.05
CA GLY A 77 -10.50 7.97 -1.33
C GLY A 77 -9.65 8.23 -2.58
N GLY A 78 -8.32 8.21 -2.46
CA GLY A 78 -7.41 8.33 -3.60
C GLY A 78 -7.59 7.22 -4.64
N ARG A 79 -7.56 7.59 -5.92
CA ARG A 79 -7.72 6.68 -7.07
C ARG A 79 -6.43 6.53 -7.86
N ASP A 80 -6.34 5.46 -8.66
CA ASP A 80 -5.25 5.21 -9.59
C ASP A 80 -5.36 6.08 -10.86
N THR A 81 -5.13 7.38 -10.72
CA THR A 81 -5.20 8.37 -11.82
C THR A 81 -3.85 9.04 -12.02
N LEU A 82 -3.51 9.48 -13.24
CA LEU A 82 -2.23 10.16 -13.54
C LEU A 82 -1.91 11.32 -12.58
N SER A 83 -2.93 12.06 -12.17
CA SER A 83 -2.79 13.21 -11.28
C SER A 83 -2.58 12.82 -9.81
N ASN A 84 -2.90 11.59 -9.42
CA ASN A 84 -2.83 11.13 -8.04
C ASN A 84 -1.71 10.13 -7.79
N VAL A 85 -1.03 9.65 -8.83
CA VAL A 85 -0.01 8.59 -8.72
C VAL A 85 1.35 9.13 -9.14
N VAL A 86 2.31 9.06 -8.24
CA VAL A 86 3.64 9.65 -8.44
C VAL A 86 4.74 8.64 -8.08
N PRO A 87 5.90 8.70 -8.74
CA PRO A 87 7.05 7.93 -8.30
C PRO A 87 7.62 8.53 -7.01
N ALA A 88 7.94 7.68 -6.04
CA ALA A 88 8.51 8.07 -4.75
C ALA A 88 9.66 7.13 -4.35
N CYS A 89 10.63 7.67 -3.60
CA CYS A 89 11.63 6.86 -2.93
C CYS A 89 11.02 6.19 -1.68
N THR A 90 11.61 5.08 -1.23
CA THR A 90 11.12 4.36 -0.04
C THR A 90 11.05 5.24 1.22
N PRO A 91 12.06 6.08 1.56
CA PRO A 91 12.00 6.94 2.75
C PRO A 91 10.84 7.95 2.74
N CYS A 92 10.65 8.69 1.64
CA CYS A 92 9.56 9.66 1.54
C CYS A 92 8.19 8.95 1.57
N ASN A 93 8.05 7.83 0.87
CA ASN A 93 6.79 7.09 0.84
C ASN A 93 6.42 6.55 2.24
N GLN A 94 7.40 6.02 2.98
CA GLN A 94 7.17 5.54 4.34
C GLN A 94 6.88 6.69 5.32
N SER A 95 7.58 7.81 5.19
CA SER A 95 7.34 9.01 6.00
C SER A 95 5.94 9.59 5.79
N LYS A 96 5.47 9.64 4.53
CA LYS A 96 4.11 10.10 4.21
C LYS A 96 3.04 9.12 4.66
N GLY A 97 3.24 7.83 4.41
CA GLY A 97 2.28 6.78 4.76
C GLY A 97 0.86 7.09 4.25
N ALA A 98 -0.11 7.08 5.17
CA ALA A 98 -1.53 7.33 4.89
C ALA A 98 -1.96 8.79 5.15
N LEU A 99 -1.01 9.71 5.27
CA LEU A 99 -1.28 11.14 5.48
C LEU A 99 -1.62 11.82 4.15
N SER A 100 -2.44 12.87 4.21
CA SER A 100 -2.55 13.80 3.09
C SER A 100 -1.25 14.60 2.98
N LEU A 101 -0.98 15.25 1.85
CA LEU A 101 0.20 16.12 1.73
C LEU A 101 0.23 17.21 2.81
N SER A 102 -0.92 17.77 3.17
CA SER A 102 -1.03 18.78 4.22
C SER A 102 -0.67 18.22 5.59
N ASP A 103 -1.22 17.06 5.96
CA ASP A 103 -0.93 16.44 7.26
C ASP A 103 0.53 15.98 7.34
N TRP A 104 1.08 15.49 6.22
CA TRP A 104 2.46 15.06 6.14
C TRP A 104 3.43 16.25 6.26
N ALA A 105 3.16 17.34 5.55
CA ALA A 105 3.95 18.57 5.66
C ALA A 105 3.94 19.15 7.08
N ALA A 106 2.83 19.01 7.81
CA ALA A 106 2.70 19.43 9.22
C ALA A 106 3.38 18.48 10.21
N SER A 107 3.96 17.36 9.75
CA SER A 107 4.65 16.38 10.60
C SER A 107 6.17 16.59 10.68
N PHE A 108 6.69 17.60 9.98
CA PHE A 108 8.07 18.09 10.06
C PHE A 108 8.11 19.44 10.75
#